data_AF-A0AA40RTA2-F1
#
_entry.id   AF-A0AA40RTA2-F1
#
_cell.length_a   1.000
_cell.length_b   1.000
_cell.length_c   1.000
_cell.angle_alpha   90.00
_cell.angle_beta   90.00
_cell.angle_gamma   90.00
#
_symmetry.space_group_name_H-M   'P 1'
#
loop_
_entity.id
_entity.type
_entity.pdbx_description
1 polymer ?
#
loop_
_entity_poly.entity_id
_entity_poly.type
_entity_poly.pdbx_seq_one_letter_code
_entity_poly.pdbx_strand_id
1 'polypeptide(L)'
;MNKSMNQLNELIEITRDGQRFYQHAAEEVKDVELQHLFRDLAQAKTQIIQALSVKVAASHEQPSQGGTLTGRMRELYADTRWRIGDHDTPYVDQLEQTEAHILEAFEDAVQDAEPDVRALLAIELPKLRTCHERMRQLKQARH
;
A
#
# COMPACT_ATOMS: atom_id res chain seq x y z
N MET A 1 10.48 -23.12 -8.25
CA MET A 1 10.58 -21.68 -7.92
C MET A 1 9.22 -21.08 -8.25
N ASN A 2 8.39 -20.86 -7.23
CA ASN A 2 6.98 -20.54 -7.40
C ASN A 2 6.82 -19.04 -7.67
N LYS A 3 6.65 -18.64 -8.94
CA LYS A 3 6.48 -17.24 -9.35
C LYS A 3 5.36 -16.55 -8.57
N SER A 4 4.25 -17.27 -8.36
CA SER A 4 3.06 -16.81 -7.64
C SER A 4 3.38 -16.32 -6.22
N MET A 5 4.30 -17.00 -5.51
CA MET A 5 4.66 -16.63 -4.13
C MET A 5 5.58 -15.43 -4.08
N ASN A 6 6.48 -15.30 -5.05
CA ASN A 6 7.36 -14.14 -5.12
C ASN A 6 6.54 -12.87 -5.41
N GLN A 7 5.56 -12.97 -6.32
CA GLN A 7 4.57 -11.91 -6.56
C GLN A 7 3.76 -11.58 -5.30
N LEU A 8 3.19 -12.57 -4.62
CA LEU A 8 2.45 -12.35 -3.38
C LEU A 8 3.30 -11.64 -2.31
N ASN A 9 4.55 -12.04 -2.13
CA ASN A 9 5.47 -11.39 -1.20
C ASN A 9 5.78 -9.95 -1.62
N GLU A 10 6.00 -9.70 -2.91
CA GLU A 10 6.22 -8.35 -3.43
C GLU A 10 4.99 -7.45 -3.19
N LEU A 11 3.79 -7.95 -3.44
CA LEU A 11 2.54 -7.25 -3.15
C LEU A 11 2.37 -6.97 -1.65
N ILE A 12 2.73 -7.93 -0.79
CA ILE A 12 2.70 -7.76 0.67
C ILE A 12 3.65 -6.64 1.09
N GLU A 13 4.87 -6.62 0.57
CA GLU A 13 5.86 -5.59 0.89
C GLU A 13 5.39 -4.21 0.42
N ILE A 14 4.97 -4.07 -0.84
CA ILE A 14 4.45 -2.81 -1.38
C ILE A 14 3.25 -2.30 -0.57
N THR A 15 2.33 -3.20 -0.17
CA THR A 15 1.17 -2.83 0.65
C THR A 15 1.58 -2.44 2.07
N ARG A 16 2.56 -3.13 2.66
CA ARG A 16 3.12 -2.83 3.99
C ARG A 16 3.80 -1.48 4.01
N ASP A 17 4.49 -1.12 2.95
CA ASP A 17 5.10 0.19 2.84
C ASP A 17 4.04 1.30 2.74
N GLY A 18 3.00 1.12 1.92
CA GLY A 18 1.85 2.03 1.91
C GLY A 18 1.19 2.16 3.28
N GLN A 19 1.02 1.05 4.00
CA GLN A 19 0.47 1.03 5.36
C GLN A 19 1.32 1.86 6.33
N ARG A 20 2.64 1.70 6.31
CA ARG A 20 3.56 2.49 7.15
C ARG A 20 3.54 3.95 6.78
N PHE A 21 3.39 4.26 5.50
CA PHE A 21 3.26 5.64 5.04
C PHE A 21 2.01 6.30 5.62
N TYR A 22 0.84 5.64 5.58
CA TYR A 22 -0.39 6.19 6.19
C TYR A 22 -0.28 6.35 7.71
N GLN A 23 0.39 5.42 8.40
CA GLN A 23 0.65 5.59 9.84
C GLN A 23 1.45 6.86 10.10
N HIS A 24 2.51 7.08 9.32
CA HIS A 24 3.32 8.29 9.45
C HIS A 24 2.53 9.55 9.06
N ALA A 25 1.77 9.52 7.97
CA ALA A 25 0.89 10.60 7.56
C ALA A 25 -0.09 10.98 8.67
N ALA A 26 -0.66 9.99 9.36
CA ALA A 26 -1.57 10.22 10.48
C ALA A 26 -0.89 10.83 11.72
N GLU A 27 0.43 10.70 11.87
CA GLU A 27 1.20 11.34 12.95
C GLU A 27 1.61 12.76 12.58
N GLU A 28 1.91 13.01 11.31
CA GLU A 28 2.39 14.31 10.84
C GLU A 28 1.26 15.32 10.59
N VAL A 29 0.08 14.87 10.17
CA VAL A 29 -1.05 15.78 9.94
C VAL A 29 -1.66 16.29 11.24
N LYS A 30 -1.97 17.59 11.27
CA LYS A 30 -2.59 18.29 12.42
C LYS A 30 -4.11 18.16 12.44
N ASP A 31 -4.71 17.88 11.29
CA ASP A 31 -6.15 17.79 11.09
C ASP A 31 -6.67 16.44 11.59
N VAL A 32 -7.54 16.47 12.61
CA VAL A 32 -8.05 15.26 13.28
C VAL A 32 -8.84 14.37 12.31
N GLU A 33 -9.57 14.94 11.37
CA GLU A 33 -10.33 14.16 10.37
C GLU A 33 -9.38 13.41 9.43
N LEU A 34 -8.26 14.05 9.03
CA LEU A 34 -7.20 13.40 8.25
C LEU A 34 -6.51 12.29 9.03
N GLN A 35 -6.19 12.53 10.31
CA GLN A 35 -5.58 11.52 11.16
C GLN A 35 -6.46 10.25 11.22
N HIS A 36 -7.77 10.43 11.38
CA HIS A 36 -8.72 9.31 11.35
C HIS A 36 -8.73 8.61 10.00
N LEU A 37 -8.87 9.35 8.90
CA LEU A 37 -8.88 8.78 7.55
C LEU A 37 -7.61 7.96 7.25
N PHE A 38 -6.43 8.50 7.56
CA PHE A 38 -5.17 7.80 7.32
C PHE A 38 -5.01 6.55 8.21
N ARG A 39 -5.47 6.60 9.46
CA ARG A 39 -5.51 5.40 10.31
C ARG A 39 -6.45 4.33 9.77
N ASP A 40 -7.64 4.73 9.29
CA ASP A 40 -8.58 3.81 8.63
C ASP A 40 -7.97 3.16 7.37
N LEU A 41 -7.28 3.94 6.54
CA LEU A 41 -6.58 3.44 5.35
C LEU A 41 -5.43 2.48 5.72
N ALA A 42 -4.63 2.82 6.74
CA ALA A 42 -3.58 1.94 7.26
C ALA A 42 -4.14 0.62 7.78
N GLN A 43 -5.29 0.65 8.47
CA GLN A 43 -5.98 -0.54 8.96
C GLN A 43 -6.48 -1.41 7.80
N ALA A 44 -7.09 -0.81 6.77
CA ALA A 44 -7.53 -1.52 5.58
C ALA A 44 -6.37 -2.27 4.89
N LYS A 45 -5.21 -1.62 4.75
CA LYS A 45 -4.00 -2.26 4.21
C LYS A 45 -3.48 -3.37 5.10
N THR A 46 -3.54 -3.21 6.42
CA THR A 46 -3.15 -4.27 7.37
C THR A 46 -3.97 -5.53 7.15
N GLN A 47 -5.27 -5.41 6.93
CA GLN A 47 -6.15 -6.54 6.64
C GLN A 47 -5.80 -7.23 5.33
N ILE A 48 -5.48 -6.46 4.27
CA ILE A 48 -5.04 -6.99 2.98
C ILE A 48 -3.73 -7.78 3.14
N ILE A 49 -2.74 -7.21 3.85
CA ILE A 49 -1.45 -7.87 4.14
C ILE A 49 -1.67 -9.18 4.88
N GLN A 50 -2.55 -9.20 5.88
CA GLN A 50 -2.86 -10.43 6.63
C GLN A 50 -3.48 -11.49 5.73
N ALA A 51 -4.46 -11.12 4.89
CA ALA A 51 -5.11 -12.05 3.96
C ALA A 51 -4.10 -12.68 2.98
N LEU A 52 -3.22 -11.87 2.40
CA LEU A 52 -2.14 -12.33 1.51
C LEU A 52 -1.11 -13.19 2.25
N SER A 53 -0.71 -12.78 3.46
CA SER A 53 0.28 -13.50 4.28
C SER A 53 -0.23 -14.88 4.69
N VAL A 54 -1.51 -15.00 5.04
CA VAL A 54 -2.14 -16.29 5.35
C VAL A 54 -2.10 -17.22 4.14
N LYS A 55 -2.32 -16.70 2.93
CA LYS A 55 -2.25 -17.48 1.68
C LYS A 55 -0.85 -17.99 1.38
N VAL A 56 0.16 -17.14 1.55
CA VAL A 56 1.58 -17.51 1.40
C VAL A 56 1.97 -18.56 2.44
N ALA A 57 1.61 -18.34 3.71
CA ALA A 57 1.90 -19.28 4.79
C ALA A 57 1.21 -20.64 4.61
N ALA A 58 -0.03 -20.65 4.11
CA ALA A 58 -0.77 -21.88 3.81
C ALA A 58 -0.13 -22.69 2.67
N SER A 59 0.61 -22.04 1.77
CA SER A 59 1.23 -22.71 0.62
C SER A 59 2.54 -23.45 0.94
N HIS A 60 2.95 -23.53 2.22
CA HIS A 60 4.00 -24.42 2.74
C HIS A 60 5.41 -24.30 2.09
N GLU A 61 5.67 -23.23 1.34
CA GLU A 61 6.99 -22.89 0.83
C GLU A 61 7.50 -21.66 1.59
N GLN A 62 8.73 -21.77 2.12
CA GLN A 62 9.35 -20.76 2.97
C GLN A 62 9.29 -19.38 2.30
N PRO A 63 8.83 -18.32 3.00
CA PRO A 63 8.81 -16.99 2.42
C PRO A 63 10.25 -16.61 2.05
N SER A 64 10.51 -16.48 0.75
CA SER A 64 11.74 -15.90 0.23
C SER A 64 11.96 -14.59 0.96
N GLN A 65 13.08 -14.47 1.67
CA GLN A 65 13.51 -13.22 2.28
C GLN A 65 13.88 -12.23 1.15
N GLY A 66 12.86 -11.63 0.54
CA GLY A 66 12.96 -10.69 -0.57
C GLY A 66 12.97 -9.26 -0.07
N GLY A 67 13.92 -8.91 0.80
CA GLY A 67 14.21 -7.52 1.12
C GLY A 67 14.90 -6.87 -0.07
N THR A 68 14.17 -6.15 -0.92
CA THR A 68 14.80 -5.34 -1.99
C THR A 68 14.14 -3.97 -2.22
N LEU A 69 13.09 -3.62 -1.47
CA LEU A 69 12.45 -2.30 -1.58
C LEU A 69 12.64 -1.39 -0.35
N THR A 70 13.21 -1.92 0.74
CA THR A 70 13.45 -1.19 2.01
C THR A 70 14.37 0.04 1.87
N GLY A 71 15.13 0.13 0.77
CA GLY A 71 16.05 1.24 0.50
C GLY A 71 15.36 2.53 0.04
N ARG A 72 14.50 2.44 -0.99
CA ARG A 72 13.89 3.64 -1.61
C ARG A 72 12.87 4.31 -0.70
N MET A 73 12.12 3.55 0.09
CA MET A 73 11.18 4.16 1.03
C MET A 73 11.89 4.94 2.13
N ARG A 74 13.04 4.48 2.64
CA ARG A 74 13.77 5.20 3.69
C ARG A 74 14.23 6.60 3.21
N GLU A 75 14.57 6.73 1.94
CA GLU A 75 14.88 8.02 1.31
C GLU A 75 13.62 8.89 1.14
N LEU A 76 12.50 8.31 0.70
CA LEU A 76 11.20 9.01 0.65
C LEU A 76 10.78 9.54 2.03
N TYR A 77 10.95 8.76 3.10
CA TYR A 77 10.68 9.16 4.49
C TYR A 77 11.52 10.36 4.95
N ALA A 78 12.81 10.39 4.59
CA ALA A 78 13.71 11.48 4.96
C ALA A 78 13.35 12.80 4.27
N ASP A 79 12.87 12.73 3.01
CA ASP A 79 12.50 13.88 2.21
C ASP A 79 11.13 14.47 2.64
N THR A 80 10.18 13.63 3.08
CA THR A 80 8.85 14.07 3.55
C THR A 80 8.90 14.89 4.84
N ARG A 81 9.84 14.63 5.76
CA ARG A 81 9.98 15.40 7.01
C ARG A 81 10.29 16.88 6.78
N TRP A 82 10.83 17.24 5.62
CA TRP A 82 11.21 18.63 5.31
C TRP A 82 10.10 19.43 4.60
N ARG A 83 9.10 18.79 3.98
CA ARG A 83 8.08 19.46 3.15
C ARG A 83 6.70 19.64 3.78
N ILE A 84 6.36 18.89 4.82
CA ILE A 84 5.03 18.96 5.49
C ILE A 84 4.81 20.33 6.18
N GLY A 85 5.85 21.13 6.35
CA GLY A 85 5.77 22.44 7.03
C GLY A 85 5.13 23.59 6.25
N ASP A 86 5.04 23.53 4.91
CA ASP A 86 4.69 24.72 4.10
C ASP A 86 3.59 24.48 3.04
N HIS A 87 3.39 23.26 2.53
CA HIS A 87 2.28 22.92 1.63
C HIS A 87 1.91 21.42 1.78
N ASP A 88 0.67 21.12 2.20
CA ASP A 88 0.13 19.75 2.29
C ASP A 88 -0.07 19.08 0.91
N THR A 89 -0.18 19.87 -0.16
CA THR A 89 -0.51 19.43 -1.53
C THR A 89 0.49 18.44 -2.15
N PRO A 90 1.83 18.71 -2.20
CA PRO A 90 2.79 17.80 -2.81
C PRO A 90 2.89 16.44 -2.11
N TYR A 91 2.53 16.38 -0.82
CA TYR A 91 2.55 15.15 -0.03
C TYR A 91 1.40 14.21 -0.43
N VAL A 92 0.19 14.76 -0.53
CA VAL A 92 -1.03 14.06 -1.00
C VAL A 92 -0.84 13.56 -2.43
N ASP A 93 -0.20 14.34 -3.30
CA ASP A 93 0.14 13.95 -4.67
C ASP A 93 1.09 12.74 -4.75
N GLN A 94 2.13 12.73 -3.91
CA GLN A 94 3.09 11.63 -3.88
C GLN A 94 2.48 10.33 -3.32
N LEU A 95 1.56 10.48 -2.36
CA LEU A 95 0.75 9.38 -1.83
C LEU A 95 -0.15 8.75 -2.90
N GLU A 96 -0.84 9.59 -3.67
CA GLU A 96 -1.75 9.13 -4.72
C GLU A 96 -1.00 8.40 -5.84
N GLN A 97 0.17 8.92 -6.24
CA GLN A 97 1.07 8.22 -7.18
C GLN A 97 1.55 6.88 -6.63
N THR A 98 1.88 6.83 -5.34
CA THR A 98 2.28 5.57 -4.70
C THR A 98 1.12 4.58 -4.74
N GLU A 99 -0.10 4.97 -4.35
CA GLU A 99 -1.30 4.12 -4.43
C GLU A 99 -1.60 3.65 -5.86
N ALA A 100 -1.49 4.52 -6.86
CA ALA A 100 -1.69 4.15 -8.25
C ALA A 100 -0.70 3.06 -8.68
N HIS A 101 0.57 3.17 -8.27
CA HIS A 101 1.59 2.16 -8.53
C HIS A 101 1.32 0.84 -7.77
N ILE A 102 0.80 0.89 -6.54
CA ILE A 102 0.33 -0.33 -5.83
C ILE A 102 -0.79 -0.99 -6.62
N LEU A 103 -1.77 -0.23 -7.07
CA LEU A 103 -2.92 -0.75 -7.80
C LEU A 103 -2.47 -1.42 -9.12
N GLU A 104 -1.61 -0.75 -9.88
CA GLU A 104 -1.06 -1.28 -11.13
C GLU A 104 -0.27 -2.58 -10.89
N ALA A 105 0.59 -2.63 -9.86
CA ALA A 105 1.31 -3.84 -9.50
C ALA A 105 0.36 -5.00 -9.11
N PHE A 106 -0.74 -4.70 -8.41
CA PHE A 106 -1.78 -5.70 -8.11
C PHE A 106 -2.49 -6.19 -9.37
N GLU A 107 -2.82 -5.30 -10.30
CA GLU A 107 -3.49 -5.65 -11.56
C GLU A 107 -2.59 -6.51 -12.47
N ASP A 108 -1.30 -6.17 -12.55
CA ASP A 108 -0.30 -6.97 -13.28
C ASP A 108 -0.12 -8.35 -12.65
N ALA A 109 0.03 -8.39 -11.31
CA ALA A 109 0.13 -9.64 -10.57
C ALA A 109 -1.10 -10.53 -10.75
N VAL A 110 -2.31 -9.96 -10.86
CA VAL A 110 -3.54 -10.72 -11.16
C VAL A 110 -3.49 -11.42 -12.52
N GLN A 111 -2.80 -10.84 -13.50
CA GLN A 111 -2.71 -11.42 -14.84
C GLN A 111 -1.80 -12.65 -14.89
N ASP A 112 -0.67 -12.60 -14.18
CA ASP A 112 0.33 -13.67 -14.13
C ASP A 112 0.08 -14.69 -12.98
N ALA A 113 -0.79 -14.36 -12.03
CA ALA A 113 -1.11 -15.20 -10.88
C ALA A 113 -1.91 -16.47 -11.21
N GLU A 114 -1.62 -17.53 -10.45
CA GLU A 114 -2.40 -18.75 -10.43
C GLU A 114 -3.87 -18.51 -10.05
N PRO A 115 -4.81 -19.36 -10.51
CA PRO A 115 -6.25 -19.18 -10.31
C PRO A 115 -6.67 -18.96 -8.86
N ASP A 116 -5.99 -19.63 -7.92
CA ASP A 116 -6.26 -19.55 -6.49
C ASP A 116 -5.76 -18.23 -5.86
N VAL A 117 -4.66 -17.68 -6.36
CA VAL A 117 -4.11 -16.37 -5.97
C VAL A 117 -4.89 -15.24 -6.62
N ARG A 118 -5.22 -15.38 -7.90
CA ARG A 118 -6.05 -14.46 -8.65
C ARG A 118 -7.43 -14.28 -8.02
N ALA A 119 -8.04 -15.35 -7.51
CA ALA A 119 -9.31 -15.25 -6.80
C ALA A 119 -9.20 -14.39 -5.53
N LEU A 120 -8.11 -14.54 -4.77
CA LEU A 120 -7.84 -13.71 -3.59
C LEU A 120 -7.61 -12.24 -3.99
N LEU A 121 -6.75 -11.99 -4.98
CA LEU A 121 -6.44 -10.64 -5.45
C LEU A 121 -7.69 -9.95 -6.02
N ALA A 122 -8.58 -10.68 -6.70
CA ALA A 122 -9.85 -10.14 -7.19
C ALA A 122 -10.79 -9.69 -6.06
N ILE A 123 -10.70 -10.30 -4.87
CA ILE A 123 -11.47 -9.90 -3.68
C ILE A 123 -10.86 -8.65 -3.03
N GLU A 124 -9.53 -8.52 -3.04
CA GLU A 124 -8.83 -7.40 -2.40
C GLU A 124 -8.71 -6.15 -3.30
N LEU A 125 -8.66 -6.33 -4.62
CA LEU A 125 -8.62 -5.25 -5.62
C LEU A 125 -9.67 -4.14 -5.41
N PRO A 126 -10.98 -4.44 -5.22
CA PRO A 126 -11.97 -3.39 -4.99
C PRO A 126 -11.73 -2.63 -3.68
N LYS A 127 -11.13 -3.25 -2.66
CA LYS A 127 -10.76 -2.55 -1.42
C LYS A 127 -9.61 -1.58 -1.65
N LEU A 128 -8.58 -1.99 -2.42
CA LEU A 128 -7.49 -1.11 -2.85
C LEU A 128 -7.99 0.06 -3.69
N ARG A 129 -8.86 -0.20 -4.67
CA ARG A 129 -9.49 0.86 -5.47
C ARG A 129 -10.29 1.83 -4.62
N THR A 130 -11.02 1.34 -3.62
CA THR A 130 -11.75 2.20 -2.68
C THR A 130 -10.81 3.06 -1.85
N CYS A 131 -9.66 2.53 -1.42
CA CYS A 131 -8.64 3.30 -0.70
C CYS A 131 -8.05 4.41 -1.59
N HIS A 132 -7.68 4.07 -2.82
CA HIS A 132 -7.17 5.03 -3.80
C HIS A 132 -8.19 6.13 -4.11
N GLU A 133 -9.46 5.77 -4.34
CA GLU A 133 -10.52 6.75 -4.63
C GLU A 133 -10.78 7.68 -3.43
N ARG A 134 -10.74 7.16 -2.20
CA ARG A 134 -10.82 8.00 -1.00
C ARG A 134 -9.68 9.02 -0.94
N MET A 135 -8.47 8.61 -1.29
CA MET A 135 -7.31 9.51 -1.33
C MET A 135 -7.44 10.56 -2.44
N ARG A 136 -7.96 10.15 -3.60
CA ARG A 136 -8.25 11.07 -4.72
C ARG A 136 -9.33 12.08 -4.37
N GLN A 137 -10.39 11.66 -3.71
CA GLN A 137 -11.44 12.56 -3.20
C GLN A 137 -10.88 13.54 -2.18
N LEU A 138 -10.01 13.07 -1.28
CA LEU A 138 -9.33 13.94 -0.33
C LEU A 138 -8.48 15.00 -1.03
N LYS A 139 -7.73 14.61 -2.06
CA LYS A 139 -6.94 15.52 -2.91
C LYS A 139 -7.84 16.57 -3.56
N GLN A 140 -8.94 16.14 -4.19
CA GLN A 140 -9.90 17.05 -4.83
C GLN A 140 -10.57 18.02 -3.85
N ALA A 141 -10.83 17.59 -2.61
CA ALA A 141 -11.43 18.45 -1.60
C ALA A 141 -10.48 19.55 -1.09
N ARG A 142 -9.16 19.38 -1.26
CA ARG A 142 -8.13 20.34 -0.81
C ARG A 142 -7.50 21.14 -1.94
N HIS A 143 -7.94 20.95 -3.19
CA HIS A 143 -7.39 21.59 -4.39
C HIS A 143 -8.40 22.49 -5.08
#